data_AF-Q21780-F1
#
_entry.id   AF-Q21780-F1
#
_cell.length_a   1.000
_cell.length_b   1.000
_cell.length_c   1.000
_cell.angle_alpha   90.00
_cell.angle_beta   90.00
_cell.angle_gamma   90.00
#
_symmetry.space_group_name_H-M   'P 1'
#
loop_
_entity.id
_entity.type
_entity.pdbx_description
1 polymer ?
#
loop_
_entity_poly.entity_id
_entity_poly.type
_entity_poly.pdbx_seq_one_letter_code
_entity_poly.pdbx_strand_id
1 'polypeptide(L)'
;MTDGPPLMLNRAFFERKENFLKILQLIFGFINLSANYWCYPNQHFLYCGERYFTSSQVFQLIVFNGFCLFLTLSLVVANVTGAYDAFYKTNPYVLERYLVFLQTFLYTVAYVTLIVDYENNPYAKAFAIPLISTTFTLLAYIIDSIMQLRRKNSFSQ
;
A
#
# COMPACT_ATOMS: atom_id res chain seq x y z
N MET A 1 -0.37 28.70 -25.98
CA MET A 1 -0.75 27.40 -25.41
C MET A 1 0.50 26.55 -25.50
N THR A 2 1.10 26.18 -24.37
CA THR A 2 2.31 25.37 -24.39
C THR A 2 1.89 23.93 -24.68
N ASP A 3 2.08 23.51 -25.93
CA ASP A 3 1.88 22.13 -26.39
C ASP A 3 2.93 21.23 -25.70
N GLY A 4 2.67 20.85 -24.46
CA GLY A 4 3.40 19.76 -23.83
C GLY A 4 3.22 18.48 -24.65
N PRO A 5 4.19 17.55 -24.65
CA PRO A 5 4.03 16.29 -25.35
C PRO A 5 2.70 15.62 -24.92
N PRO A 6 1.92 15.07 -25.86
CA PRO A 6 0.64 14.45 -25.52
C PRO A 6 0.89 13.36 -24.48
N LEU A 7 0.01 13.28 -23.47
CA LEU A 7 0.01 12.18 -22.50
C LEU A 7 -0.08 10.86 -23.27
N MET A 8 1.03 10.14 -23.38
CA MET A 8 1.07 8.88 -24.11
C MET A 8 0.74 7.75 -23.14
N LEU A 9 -0.32 6.99 -23.46
CA LEU A 9 -0.69 5.81 -22.70
C LEU A 9 0.40 4.74 -22.87
N ASN A 10 1.20 4.55 -21.82
CA ASN A 10 2.36 3.69 -21.90
C ASN A 10 1.97 2.22 -21.66
N ARG A 11 1.69 1.48 -22.76
CA ARG A 11 1.35 0.05 -22.68
C ARG A 11 2.50 -0.81 -22.12
N ALA A 12 3.75 -0.38 -22.28
CA ALA A 12 4.92 -1.06 -21.70
C ALA A 12 4.95 -1.00 -20.16
N PHE A 13 4.03 -0.25 -19.54
CA PHE A 13 3.83 -0.28 -18.10
C PHE A 13 3.59 -1.70 -17.59
N PHE A 14 2.73 -2.49 -18.23
CA PHE A 14 2.38 -3.83 -17.77
C PHE A 14 3.50 -4.88 -17.95
N GLU A 15 4.49 -4.61 -18.80
CA GLU A 15 5.59 -5.54 -19.04
C GLU A 15 6.71 -5.45 -17.98
N ARG A 16 6.79 -4.32 -17.25
CA ARG A 16 7.85 -4.13 -16.25
C ARG A 16 7.47 -4.77 -14.91
N LYS A 17 8.39 -5.58 -14.37
CA LYS A 17 8.26 -6.25 -13.06
C LYS A 17 7.90 -5.30 -11.91
N GLU A 18 8.45 -4.09 -11.89
CA GLU A 18 8.18 -3.07 -10.86
C GLU A 18 6.71 -2.65 -10.85
N ASN A 19 6.09 -2.55 -12.03
CA ASN A 19 4.70 -2.13 -12.17
C ASN A 19 3.73 -3.26 -11.80
N PHE A 20 4.11 -4.51 -12.08
CA PHE A 20 3.36 -5.67 -11.59
C PHE A 20 3.31 -5.71 -10.06
N LEU A 21 4.42 -5.37 -9.38
CA LEU A 21 4.46 -5.32 -7.92
C LEU A 21 3.53 -4.24 -7.35
N LYS A 22 3.45 -3.06 -8.00
CA LYS A 22 2.48 -2.01 -7.62
C LYS A 22 1.03 -2.45 -7.81
N ILE A 23 0.74 -3.18 -8.88
CA ILE A 23 -0.60 -3.75 -9.10
C ILE A 23 -0.94 -4.74 -7.98
N LEU A 24 0.01 -5.60 -7.59
CA LEU A 24 -0.18 -6.50 -6.45
C LEU A 24 -0.38 -5.75 -5.13
N GLN A 25 0.40 -4.70 -4.86
CA GLN A 25 0.21 -3.84 -3.69
C GLN A 25 -1.17 -3.20 -3.66
N LEU A 26 -1.69 -2.79 -4.82
CA LEU A 26 -3.05 -2.25 -4.95
C LEU A 26 -4.11 -3.31 -4.62
N ILE A 27 -3.99 -4.50 -5.22
CA ILE A 27 -4.91 -5.63 -4.98
C ILE A 27 -4.90 -6.02 -3.49
N PHE A 28 -3.71 -6.24 -2.91
CA PHE A 28 -3.59 -6.57 -1.50
C PHE A 28 -4.06 -5.43 -0.60
N GLY A 29 -3.80 -4.17 -0.96
CA GLY A 29 -4.32 -3.03 -0.22
C GLY A 29 -5.85 -2.98 -0.20
N PHE A 30 -6.52 -3.28 -1.32
CA PHE A 30 -7.99 -3.35 -1.38
C PHE A 30 -8.55 -4.53 -0.56
N ILE A 31 -7.91 -5.70 -0.65
CA ILE A 31 -8.26 -6.86 0.17
C ILE A 31 -8.08 -6.50 1.65
N ASN A 32 -6.99 -5.82 1.99
CA ASN A 32 -6.70 -5.43 3.37
C ASN A 32 -7.70 -4.41 3.90
N LEU A 33 -8.05 -3.40 3.11
CA LEU A 33 -9.09 -2.43 3.47
C LEU A 33 -10.42 -3.13 3.72
N SER A 34 -10.82 -4.06 2.83
CA SER A 34 -12.07 -4.81 2.96
C SER A 34 -12.04 -5.75 4.17
N ALA A 35 -10.93 -6.44 4.41
CA ALA A 35 -10.73 -7.32 5.55
C ALA A 35 -10.80 -6.56 6.88
N ASN A 36 -10.15 -5.39 6.97
CA ASN A 36 -10.21 -4.54 8.15
C ASN A 36 -11.57 -3.85 8.34
N TYR A 37 -12.33 -3.66 7.26
CA TYR A 37 -13.68 -3.11 7.37
C TYR A 37 -14.67 -4.14 7.90
N TRP A 38 -14.63 -5.38 7.38
CA TRP A 38 -15.59 -6.43 7.75
C TRP A 38 -15.20 -7.27 8.97
N CYS A 39 -13.90 -7.55 9.14
CA CYS A 39 -13.43 -8.53 10.12
C CYS A 39 -12.43 -7.94 11.12
N TYR A 40 -12.55 -6.67 11.49
CA TYR A 40 -11.64 -6.08 12.48
C TYR A 40 -11.77 -6.80 13.83
N PRO A 41 -10.65 -7.11 14.51
CA PRO A 41 -10.68 -7.76 15.80
C PRO A 41 -11.47 -6.90 16.81
N ASN A 42 -12.48 -7.50 17.41
CA ASN A 42 -13.36 -6.83 18.36
C ASN A 42 -13.64 -7.69 19.60
N GLN A 43 -14.01 -7.03 20.70
CA GLN A 43 -14.28 -7.70 21.99
C GLN A 43 -15.74 -8.09 22.17
N HIS A 44 -16.64 -7.64 21.30
CA HIS A 44 -18.08 -7.69 21.53
C HIS A 44 -18.77 -8.87 20.85
N PHE A 45 -18.30 -9.28 19.68
CA PHE A 45 -18.94 -10.26 18.82
C PHE A 45 -17.92 -11.24 18.25
N LEU A 46 -18.31 -12.51 18.12
CA LEU A 46 -17.51 -13.57 17.50
C LEU A 46 -17.62 -13.61 15.97
N TYR A 47 -18.38 -12.70 15.37
CA TYR A 47 -18.63 -12.65 13.93
C TYR A 47 -18.04 -11.37 13.31
N CYS A 48 -17.70 -11.47 12.03
CA CYS A 48 -17.34 -10.32 11.20
C CYS A 48 -18.61 -9.53 10.84
N GLY A 49 -18.58 -8.21 10.98
CA GLY A 49 -19.70 -7.34 10.64
C GLY A 49 -19.25 -5.92 10.30
N GLU A 50 -20.15 -5.15 9.68
CA GLU A 50 -19.87 -3.80 9.14
C GLU A 50 -19.83 -2.69 10.20
N ARG A 51 -19.60 -3.04 11.48
CA ARG A 51 -19.60 -2.06 12.57
C ARG A 51 -18.18 -1.59 12.88
N TYR A 52 -18.03 -0.29 13.08
CA TYR A 52 -16.82 0.29 13.63
C TYR A 52 -16.80 0.10 15.14
N PHE A 53 -15.83 -0.65 15.65
CA PHE A 53 -15.75 -0.97 17.08
C PHE A 53 -14.75 -0.09 17.82
N THR A 54 -13.66 0.31 17.16
CA THR A 54 -12.55 1.03 17.79
C THR A 54 -12.08 2.20 16.95
N SER A 55 -11.50 3.20 17.62
CA SER A 55 -10.79 4.29 16.93
C SER A 55 -9.56 3.79 16.16
N SER A 56 -8.92 2.71 16.65
CA SER A 56 -7.81 2.05 15.95
C SER A 56 -8.23 1.51 14.59
N GLN A 57 -9.41 0.88 14.49
CA GLN A 57 -9.97 0.40 13.22
C GLN A 57 -10.14 1.55 12.22
N VAL A 58 -10.74 2.67 12.64
CA VAL A 58 -10.95 3.84 11.78
C VAL A 58 -9.61 4.43 11.33
N PHE A 59 -8.65 4.52 12.24
CA PHE A 59 -7.30 4.98 11.94
C PHE A 59 -6.59 4.07 10.92
N GLN A 60 -6.69 2.75 11.09
CA GLN A 60 -6.12 1.80 10.13
C GLN A 60 -6.80 1.84 8.76
N LEU A 61 -8.12 2.02 8.71
CA LEU A 61 -8.87 2.08 7.46
C LEU A 61 -8.56 3.36 6.67
N ILE A 62 -8.63 4.52 7.32
CA ILE A 62 -8.49 5.82 6.65
C ILE A 62 -7.02 6.17 6.44
N VAL A 63 -6.25 6.19 7.53
CA VAL A 63 -4.90 6.77 7.55
C VAL A 63 -3.87 5.81 6.98
N PHE A 64 -3.97 4.51 7.26
CA PHE A 64 -3.01 3.56 6.72
C PHE A 64 -3.46 3.00 5.38
N ASN A 65 -4.59 2.30 5.32
CA ASN A 65 -5.02 1.65 4.08
C ASN A 65 -5.48 2.66 3.02
N GLY A 66 -6.36 3.60 3.38
CA GLY A 66 -6.90 4.61 2.46
C GLY A 66 -5.83 5.52 1.87
N PHE A 67 -4.98 6.12 2.73
CA PHE A 67 -3.89 6.98 2.28
C PHE A 67 -2.86 6.21 1.43
N CYS A 68 -2.43 5.03 1.86
CA CYS A 68 -1.46 4.25 1.08
C CYS A 68 -2.04 3.82 -0.28
N LEU A 69 -3.30 3.38 -0.32
CA LEU A 69 -3.98 3.05 -1.58
C LEU A 69 -4.07 4.27 -2.51
N PHE A 70 -4.43 5.43 -1.98
CA PHE A 70 -4.50 6.67 -2.75
C PHE A 70 -3.13 7.03 -3.35
N LEU A 71 -2.05 6.92 -2.57
CA LEU A 71 -0.70 7.17 -3.05
C LEU A 71 -0.28 6.15 -4.13
N THR A 72 -0.50 4.86 -3.90
CA THR A 72 -0.17 3.81 -4.88
C THR A 72 -0.97 3.97 -6.17
N LEU A 73 -2.27 4.28 -6.06
CA LEU A 73 -3.13 4.58 -7.21
C LEU A 73 -2.60 5.78 -7.99
N SER A 74 -2.26 6.87 -7.28
CA SER A 74 -1.72 8.08 -7.90
C SER A 74 -0.40 7.80 -8.63
N LEU A 75 0.48 6.98 -8.06
CA LEU A 75 1.72 6.51 -8.70
C LEU A 75 1.45 5.67 -9.95
N VAL A 76 0.48 4.76 -9.90
CA VAL A 76 0.08 3.94 -11.05
C VAL A 76 -0.47 4.83 -12.15
N VAL A 77 -1.40 5.74 -11.84
CA VAL A 77 -1.98 6.67 -12.82
C VAL A 77 -0.90 7.57 -13.43
N ALA A 78 0.02 8.12 -12.63
CA ALA A 78 1.12 8.94 -13.12
C ALA A 78 2.04 8.17 -14.08
N ASN A 79 2.32 6.89 -13.79
CA ASN A 79 3.14 6.04 -14.67
C ASN A 79 2.41 5.66 -15.96
N VAL A 80 1.11 5.31 -15.89
CA VAL A 80 0.31 4.91 -17.06
C VAL A 80 0.11 6.07 -18.03
N THR A 81 -0.11 7.27 -17.50
CA THR A 81 -0.33 8.48 -18.30
C THR A 81 0.96 9.09 -18.87
N GLY A 82 2.13 8.55 -18.51
CA GLY A 82 3.41 9.15 -18.88
C GLY A 82 3.64 10.52 -18.23
N ALA A 83 2.92 10.85 -17.14
CA ALA A 83 3.03 12.16 -16.50
C ALA A 83 4.46 12.47 -16.03
N TYR A 84 5.25 11.45 -15.71
CA TYR A 84 6.66 11.62 -15.37
C TYR A 84 7.51 12.20 -16.50
N ASP A 85 7.15 11.91 -17.76
CA ASP A 85 7.82 12.51 -18.91
C ASP A 85 7.49 14.00 -19.02
N ALA A 86 6.33 14.46 -18.52
CA ALA A 86 6.01 15.89 -18.46
C ALA A 86 6.74 16.61 -17.31
N PHE A 87 6.96 15.95 -16.18
CA PHE A 87 7.63 16.50 -15.00
C PHE A 87 9.15 16.24 -15.01
N TYR A 88 9.86 16.68 -16.05
CA TYR A 88 11.34 16.58 -16.13
C TYR A 88 12.10 17.15 -14.92
N LYS A 89 11.49 18.04 -14.13
CA LYS A 89 12.16 18.68 -12.98
C LYS A 89 12.32 17.76 -11.76
N THR A 90 11.48 16.75 -11.61
CA THR A 90 11.52 15.85 -10.47
C THR A 90 12.01 14.49 -10.92
N ASN A 91 13.08 13.97 -10.31
CA ASN A 91 13.50 12.58 -10.54
C ASN A 91 12.38 11.63 -10.07
N PRO A 92 11.60 11.04 -10.98
CA PRO A 92 10.39 10.31 -10.63
C PRO A 92 10.70 9.08 -9.76
N TYR A 93 11.85 8.45 -10.04
CA TYR A 93 12.39 7.33 -9.29
C TYR A 93 12.73 7.68 -7.83
N VAL A 94 13.16 8.91 -7.57
CA VAL A 94 13.50 9.34 -6.20
C VAL A 94 12.22 9.55 -5.40
N LEU A 95 11.23 10.22 -5.99
CA LEU A 95 9.93 10.44 -5.36
C LEU A 95 9.20 9.12 -5.08
N GLU A 96 9.12 8.25 -6.08
CA GLU A 96 8.54 6.91 -5.94
C GLU A 96 9.19 6.15 -4.79
N ARG A 97 10.51 6.26 -4.67
CA ARG A 97 11.24 5.58 -3.62
C ARG A 97 10.94 6.08 -2.22
N TYR A 98 10.87 7.39 -2.03
CA TYR A 98 10.46 7.95 -0.74
C TYR A 98 9.03 7.54 -0.39
N LEU A 99 8.12 7.49 -1.36
CA LEU A 99 6.75 7.06 -1.15
C LEU A 99 6.66 5.59 -0.74
N VAL A 100 7.40 4.69 -1.40
CA VAL A 100 7.42 3.27 -1.01
C VAL A 100 8.02 3.06 0.38
N PHE A 101 9.08 3.79 0.76
CA PHE A 101 9.58 3.73 2.13
C PHE A 101 8.56 4.24 3.16
N LEU A 102 7.90 5.37 2.86
CA LEU A 102 6.86 5.92 3.71
C LEU A 102 5.71 4.92 3.89
N GLN A 103 5.24 4.31 2.80
CA GLN A 103 4.19 3.29 2.83
C GLN A 103 4.63 2.05 3.62
N THR A 104 5.86 1.58 3.42
CA THR A 104 6.43 0.46 4.18
C THR A 104 6.43 0.77 5.69
N PHE A 105 6.86 1.97 6.07
CA PHE A 105 6.84 2.43 7.45
C PHE A 105 5.42 2.49 8.01
N LEU A 106 4.49 3.09 7.28
CA LEU A 106 3.08 3.18 7.68
C LEU A 106 2.43 1.80 7.86
N TYR A 107 2.67 0.86 6.93
CA TYR A 107 2.18 -0.52 7.07
C TYR A 107 2.86 -1.28 8.21
N THR A 108 4.12 -0.96 8.54
CA THR A 108 4.79 -1.54 9.72
C THR A 108 4.11 -1.07 11.00
N VAL A 109 3.81 0.23 11.12
CA VAL A 109 3.07 0.78 12.26
C VAL A 109 1.67 0.18 12.33
N ALA A 110 0.95 0.11 11.21
CA ALA A 110 -0.37 -0.52 11.13
C ALA A 110 -0.32 -1.98 11.61
N TYR A 111 0.67 -2.74 11.13
CA TYR A 111 0.86 -4.14 11.51
C TYR A 111 1.11 -4.30 13.02
N VAL A 112 1.96 -3.46 13.61
CA VAL A 112 2.20 -3.48 15.06
C VAL A 112 0.92 -3.16 15.83
N THR A 113 0.17 -2.14 15.42
CA THR A 113 -1.11 -1.80 16.08
C THR A 113 -2.14 -2.93 15.95
N LEU A 114 -2.18 -3.62 14.81
CA LEU A 114 -3.08 -4.74 14.60
C LEU A 114 -2.70 -5.95 15.45
N ILE A 115 -1.41 -6.23 15.64
CA ILE A 115 -0.95 -7.27 16.58
C ILE A 115 -1.38 -6.94 18.00
N VAL A 116 -1.20 -5.69 18.44
CA VAL A 116 -1.60 -5.28 19.80
C VAL A 116 -3.10 -5.45 19.99
N ASP A 117 -3.93 -5.04 19.02
CA ASP A 117 -5.38 -5.23 19.07
C ASP A 117 -5.76 -6.72 19.01
N TYR A 118 -5.03 -7.53 18.24
CA TYR A 118 -5.27 -8.96 18.13
C TYR A 118 -4.98 -9.69 19.46
N GLU A 119 -3.84 -9.43 20.11
CA GLU A 119 -3.44 -10.06 21.37
C GLU A 119 -4.33 -9.64 22.55
N ASN A 120 -4.86 -8.41 22.54
CA ASN A 120 -5.73 -7.91 23.59
C ASN A 120 -7.18 -8.43 23.50
N ASN A 121 -7.54 -9.16 22.44
CA ASN A 121 -8.91 -9.58 22.18
C ASN A 121 -9.11 -11.07 22.47
N PRO A 122 -10.12 -11.46 23.28
CA PRO A 122 -10.34 -12.85 23.67
C PRO A 122 -10.72 -13.74 22.47
N TYR A 123 -11.26 -13.14 21.41
CA TYR A 123 -11.67 -13.82 20.19
C TYR A 123 -10.64 -13.72 19.07
N ALA A 124 -9.38 -13.39 19.40
CA ALA A 124 -8.25 -13.23 18.49
C ALA A 124 -8.29 -14.22 17.30
N LYS A 125 -8.37 -15.53 17.57
CA LYS A 125 -8.31 -16.58 16.54
C LYS A 125 -9.38 -16.47 15.44
N ALA A 126 -10.55 -15.91 15.74
CA ALA A 126 -11.60 -15.71 14.75
C ALA A 126 -11.28 -14.58 13.76
N PHE A 127 -10.38 -13.66 14.14
CA PHE A 127 -10.03 -12.44 13.40
C PHE A 127 -8.63 -12.49 12.80
N ALA A 128 -8.13 -13.68 12.44
CA ALA A 128 -6.83 -13.84 11.80
C ALA A 128 -6.79 -13.28 10.36
N ILE A 129 -7.94 -13.02 9.73
CA ILE A 129 -8.04 -12.57 8.33
C ILE A 129 -7.34 -11.20 8.12
N PRO A 130 -7.66 -10.13 8.87
CA PRO A 130 -6.91 -8.87 8.79
C PRO A 130 -5.41 -9.03 9.02
N LEU A 131 -5.02 -9.90 9.95
CA LEU A 131 -3.62 -10.13 10.28
C LEU A 131 -2.88 -10.73 9.08
N ILE A 132 -3.43 -11.78 8.48
CA ILE A 132 -2.89 -12.44 7.28
C ILE A 132 -2.86 -11.47 6.09
N SER A 133 -3.92 -10.68 5.89
CA SER A 133 -3.96 -9.72 4.79
C SER A 133 -2.92 -8.60 4.97
N THR A 134 -2.76 -8.11 6.20
CA THR A 134 -1.79 -7.06 6.50
C THR A 134 -0.36 -7.59 6.39
N THR A 135 -0.08 -8.85 6.77
CA THR A 135 1.25 -9.45 6.57
C THR A 135 1.61 -9.55 5.09
N PHE A 136 0.71 -10.04 4.24
CA PHE A 136 0.97 -10.11 2.79
C PHE A 136 1.18 -8.73 2.18
N THR A 137 0.37 -7.74 2.58
CA THR A 137 0.50 -6.36 2.11
C THR A 137 1.85 -5.77 2.54
N LEU A 138 2.23 -5.94 3.81
CA LEU A 138 3.51 -5.48 4.33
C LEU A 138 4.69 -6.16 3.61
N LEU A 139 4.62 -7.47 3.36
CA LEU A 139 5.64 -8.20 2.60
C LEU A 139 5.80 -7.64 1.18
N ALA A 140 4.70 -7.29 0.50
CA ALA A 140 4.77 -6.70 -0.83
C ALA A 140 5.50 -5.34 -0.83
N TYR A 141 5.27 -4.49 0.18
CA TYR A 141 5.98 -3.22 0.34
C TYR A 141 7.45 -3.41 0.76
N ILE A 142 7.74 -4.37 1.64
CA ILE A 142 9.12 -4.72 2.01
C ILE A 142 9.91 -5.18 0.79
N ILE A 143 9.36 -6.09 -0.02
CA ILE A 143 10.02 -6.57 -1.24
C ILE A 143 10.30 -5.42 -2.20
N ASP A 144 9.35 -4.50 -2.39
CA ASP A 144 9.54 -3.32 -3.24
C ASP A 144 10.65 -2.41 -2.70
N SER A 145 10.62 -2.10 -1.41
CA SER A 145 11.67 -1.27 -0.78
C SER A 145 13.07 -1.90 -0.94
N ILE A 146 13.19 -3.22 -0.81
CA ILE A 146 14.45 -3.96 -1.02
C ILE A 146 14.89 -3.88 -2.48
N MET A 147 13.96 -4.05 -3.44
CA MET A 147 14.26 -3.91 -4.87
C MET A 147 14.77 -2.50 -5.20
N GLN A 148 14.16 -1.47 -4.64
CA GLN A 148 14.57 -0.08 -4.84
C GLN A 148 15.92 0.25 -4.15
N LEU A 149 16.20 -0.33 -2.98
CA LEU A 149 17.51 -0.25 -2.35
C LEU A 149 18.59 -0.85 -3.23
N ARG A 150 18.36 -2.06 -3.76
CA ARG A 150 19.30 -2.76 -4.63
C ARG A 150 19.61 -1.96 -5.88
N ARG A 151 18.59 -1.32 -6.49
CA ARG A 151 18.77 -0.46 -7.65
C ARG A 151 19.67 0.75 -7.38
N LYS A 152 19.55 1.39 -6.21
CA LYS A 152 20.46 2.48 -5.81
C LYS A 152 21.92 2.03 -5.81
N ASN A 153 22.17 0.84 -5.26
CA ASN A 153 23.52 0.31 -5.14
C ASN A 153 24.09 -0.11 -6.50
N SER A 154 23.25 -0.60 -7.42
CA SER A 154 23.67 -0.91 -8.80
C SER A 154 24.03 0.33 -9.61
N PHE A 155 23.50 1.51 -9.28
CA PHE A 155 23.90 2.78 -9.92
C PHE A 155 25.11 3.45 -9.25
N SER A 156 25.57 2.96 -8.09
CA SER A 156 26.80 3.45 -7.46
C SER A 156 28.05 2.63 -7.80
N GLN A 157 27.92 1.63 -8.69
CA GLN A 157 29.02 0.93 -9.35
C GLN A 157 29.11 1.43 -10.79
#